data_AF-A0A5K0XI16-F1
#
_entry.id   AF-A0A5K0XI16-F1
#
_cell.length_a   1.000
_cell.length_b   1.000
_cell.length_c   1.000
_cell.angle_alpha   90.00
_cell.angle_beta   90.00
_cell.angle_gamma   90.00
#
_symmetry.space_group_name_H-M   'P 1'
#
loop_
_entity.id
_entity.type
_entity.pdbx_description
1 polymer ?
#
loop_
_entity_poly.entity_id
_entity_poly.type
_entity_poly.pdbx_seq_one_letter_code
_entity_poly.pdbx_strand_id
1 'polypeptide(L)'
;DSPLALAQAYETRDKLKAAHAELAEEGAVEIIIIKTTGDKILNQPLADIGGKGLFTKEIDEALLGGAIDIAVHSMKDVPTYLPDGTILPCNLPREDVRDAFISPIATSLAELPAGSIVGSASLRRQSQILYRYPSLK
;
A
#
# COMPACT_ATOMS: atom_id res chain seq x y z
N ASP A 1 5.63 -2.50 10.33
CA ASP A 1 4.53 -3.13 11.10
C ASP A 1 3.22 -2.36 10.89
N SER A 2 2.79 -2.16 9.63
CA SER A 2 1.55 -1.44 9.31
C SER A 2 0.34 -2.37 9.53
N PRO A 3 -0.71 -1.95 10.27
CA PRO A 3 -1.92 -2.75 10.45
C PRO A 3 -2.57 -3.17 9.13
N LEU A 4 -2.53 -2.32 8.10
CA LEU A 4 -3.08 -2.64 6.78
C LEU A 4 -2.26 -3.71 6.04
N ALA A 5 -0.93 -3.64 6.12
CA ALA A 5 -0.07 -4.64 5.49
C ALA A 5 -0.27 -6.02 6.13
N LEU A 6 -0.43 -6.07 7.46
CA LEU A 6 -0.76 -7.30 8.17
C LEU A 6 -2.14 -7.84 7.78
N ALA A 7 -3.14 -6.96 7.63
CA ALA A 7 -4.47 -7.38 7.18
C ALA A 7 -4.41 -8.04 5.79
N GLN A 8 -3.64 -7.48 4.85
CA GLN A 8 -3.44 -8.06 3.51
C GLN A 8 -2.71 -9.41 3.55
N ALA A 9 -1.69 -9.53 4.41
CA ALA A 9 -0.97 -10.79 4.61
C ALA A 9 -1.88 -11.86 5.22
N TYR A 10 -2.71 -11.51 6.19
CA TYR A 10 -3.70 -12.42 6.78
C TYR A 10 -4.80 -12.81 5.80
N GLU A 11 -5.32 -11.88 4.99
CA GLU A 11 -6.28 -12.24 3.94
C GLU A 11 -5.68 -13.26 2.96
N THR A 12 -4.42 -13.07 2.57
CA THR A 12 -3.70 -14.01 1.69
C THR A 12 -3.55 -15.39 2.36
N ARG A 13 -3.10 -15.43 3.62
CA ARG A 13 -2.99 -16.66 4.41
C ARG A 13 -4.33 -17.39 4.48
N ASP A 14 -5.40 -16.68 4.82
CA ASP A 14 -6.71 -17.29 5.05
C ASP A 14 -7.27 -17.89 3.74
N LYS A 15 -7.04 -17.24 2.59
CA LYS A 15 -7.36 -17.80 1.27
C LYS A 15 -6.51 -19.03 0.93
N LEU A 16 -5.22 -19.02 1.25
CA LEU A 16 -4.35 -20.18 1.07
C LEU A 16 -4.81 -21.37 1.91
N LYS A 17 -5.12 -21.15 3.20
CA LYS A 17 -5.67 -22.18 4.10
C LYS A 17 -6.99 -22.76 3.60
N ALA A 18 -7.86 -21.93 3.03
CA ALA A 18 -9.14 -22.37 2.49
C ALA A 18 -8.99 -23.20 1.20
N ALA A 19 -7.97 -22.92 0.38
CA ALA A 19 -7.73 -23.60 -0.88
C ALA A 19 -6.85 -24.86 -0.74
N HIS A 20 -6.00 -24.92 0.28
CA HIS A 20 -4.99 -25.96 0.48
C HIS A 20 -5.01 -26.44 1.94
N ALA A 21 -5.51 -27.65 2.16
CA ALA A 21 -5.73 -28.20 3.51
C ALA A 21 -4.42 -28.33 4.31
N GLU A 22 -3.32 -28.66 3.64
CA GLU A 22 -1.98 -28.76 4.22
C GLU A 22 -1.45 -27.42 4.77
N LEU A 23 -1.92 -26.29 4.25
CA LEU A 23 -1.56 -24.96 4.75
C LEU A 23 -2.41 -24.54 5.96
N ALA A 24 -3.49 -25.26 6.27
CA ALA A 24 -4.37 -24.95 7.40
C ALA A 24 -3.72 -25.27 8.76
N GLU A 25 -2.80 -26.25 8.78
CA GLU A 25 -2.05 -26.67 9.97
C GLU A 25 -1.31 -25.51 10.65
N GLU A 26 -1.18 -25.60 11.98
CA GLU A 26 -0.48 -24.57 12.75
C GLU A 26 1.01 -24.55 12.37
N GLY A 27 1.53 -23.36 12.08
CA GLY A 27 2.92 -23.16 11.63
C GLY A 27 3.18 -23.45 10.14
N ALA A 28 2.19 -23.91 9.36
CA ALA A 28 2.38 -24.14 7.92
C ALA A 28 2.53 -22.84 7.11
N VAL A 29 2.02 -21.72 7.62
CA VAL A 29 2.21 -20.38 7.04
C VAL A 29 2.73 -19.44 8.13
N GLU A 30 3.94 -18.93 7.93
CA GLU A 30 4.57 -17.94 8.79
C GLU A 30 4.50 -16.54 8.16
N ILE A 31 4.20 -15.51 8.97
CA ILE A 31 4.19 -14.12 8.51
C ILE A 31 5.51 -13.46 8.92
N ILE A 32 6.39 -13.24 7.94
CA ILE A 32 7.66 -12.55 8.14
C ILE A 32 7.48 -11.05 7.92
N ILE A 33 7.67 -10.26 8.98
CA ILE A 33 7.55 -8.80 8.91
C ILE A 33 8.90 -8.18 8.54
N ILE A 34 8.96 -7.53 7.37
CA ILE A 34 10.15 -6.85 6.86
C ILE A 34 9.93 -5.34 6.91
N LYS A 35 10.84 -4.62 7.58
CA LYS A 35 10.81 -3.16 7.65
C LYS A 35 11.50 -2.55 6.44
N THR A 36 10.76 -1.73 5.69
CA THR A 36 11.27 -1.10 4.47
C THR A 36 11.91 0.26 4.76
N THR A 37 12.69 0.79 3.82
CA THR A 37 13.22 2.16 3.92
C THR A 37 12.09 3.19 3.95
N GLY A 38 11.00 2.96 3.23
CA GLY A 38 9.80 3.80 3.26
C GLY A 38 9.16 3.91 4.64
N ASP A 39 9.20 2.85 5.45
CA ASP A 39 8.71 2.87 6.83
C ASP A 39 9.59 3.73 7.76
N LYS A 40 10.87 3.91 7.42
CA LYS A 40 11.85 4.65 8.24
C LYS A 40 11.80 6.15 7.95
N ILE A 41 11.34 6.56 6.78
CA ILE A 41 11.38 7.94 6.31
C ILE A 41 9.96 8.52 6.30
N LEU A 42 9.55 9.10 7.43
CA LEU A 42 8.21 9.71 7.61
C LEU A 42 8.22 11.25 7.57
N ASN A 43 9.39 11.88 7.59
CA ASN A 43 9.53 13.33 7.85
C ASN A 43 9.68 14.19 6.59
N GLN A 44 9.53 13.63 5.39
CA GLN A 44 9.68 14.36 4.13
C GLN A 44 8.65 13.91 3.09
N PRO A 45 8.19 14.80 2.18
CA PRO A 45 7.21 14.45 1.16
C PRO A 45 7.69 13.33 0.25
N LEU A 46 6.80 12.38 -0.08
CA LEU A 46 7.14 11.21 -0.90
C LEU A 46 7.69 11.59 -2.29
N ALA A 47 7.25 12.73 -2.84
CA ALA A 47 7.74 13.25 -4.12
C ALA A 47 9.22 13.68 -4.08
N ASP A 48 9.73 14.05 -2.90
CA ASP A 48 11.10 14.50 -2.70
C ASP A 48 12.05 13.34 -2.37
N ILE A 49 11.48 12.20 -1.96
CA ILE A 49 12.21 10.95 -1.71
C ILE A 49 12.44 10.24 -3.04
N GLY A 50 13.46 10.67 -3.78
CA GLY A 50 13.91 9.93 -4.96
C GLY A 50 14.30 8.49 -4.61
N GLY A 51 13.86 7.52 -5.41
CA GLY A 51 14.20 6.09 -5.23
C GLY A 51 13.09 5.17 -5.71
N LYS A 52 13.41 4.22 -6.60
CA LYS A 52 12.45 3.18 -7.00
C LYS A 52 12.32 2.15 -5.88
N GLY A 53 11.09 1.73 -5.57
CA GLY A 53 10.84 0.61 -4.65
C GLY A 53 10.98 0.92 -3.16
N LEU A 54 10.69 2.15 -2.71
CA LEU A 54 10.80 2.56 -1.29
C LEU A 54 10.08 1.63 -0.31
N PHE A 55 9.00 0.99 -0.74
CA PHE A 55 8.20 0.06 0.08
C PHE A 55 8.34 -1.41 -0.33
N THR A 56 9.11 -1.72 -1.37
CA THR A 56 9.23 -3.10 -1.88
C THR A 56 10.65 -3.64 -1.82
N LYS A 57 11.68 -2.79 -1.88
CA LYS A 57 13.07 -3.21 -2.06
C LYS A 57 13.53 -4.28 -1.06
N GLU A 58 13.34 -4.05 0.24
CA GLU A 58 13.79 -5.01 1.26
C GLU A 58 13.00 -6.33 1.22
N ILE A 59 11.75 -6.29 0.74
CA ILE A 59 10.90 -7.47 0.56
C ILE A 59 11.37 -8.24 -0.70
N ASP A 60 11.68 -7.52 -1.77
CA ASP A 60 12.21 -8.08 -3.01
C ASP A 60 13.56 -8.79 -2.77
N GLU A 61 14.44 -8.18 -1.96
CA GLU A 61 15.71 -8.77 -1.54
C GLU A 61 15.50 -10.03 -0.69
N ALA A 62 14.51 -10.04 0.21
CA ALA A 62 14.18 -11.22 1.00
C ALA A 62 13.64 -12.36 0.14
N LEU A 63 12.80 -12.05 -0.85
CA LEU A 63 12.26 -13.04 -1.79
C LEU A 63 13.38 -13.65 -2.65
N LEU A 64 14.24 -12.82 -3.23
CA LEU A 64 15.38 -13.27 -4.03
C LEU A 64 16.43 -14.04 -3.21
N GLY A 65 16.59 -13.67 -1.93
CA GLY A 65 17.47 -14.35 -0.99
C GLY A 65 16.92 -15.64 -0.41
N GLY A 66 15.66 -15.99 -0.69
CA GLY A 66 14.99 -17.18 -0.14
C GLY A 66 14.65 -17.08 1.35
N ALA A 67 14.61 -15.87 1.91
CA ALA A 67 14.17 -15.63 3.28
C ALA A 67 12.64 -15.65 3.42
N ILE A 68 11.92 -15.44 2.32
CA ILE A 68 10.47 -15.59 2.19
C ILE A 68 10.15 -16.29 0.87
N ASP A 69 9.05 -17.04 0.83
CA ASP A 69 8.62 -17.75 -0.37
C ASP A 69 7.70 -16.90 -1.27
N ILE A 70 6.91 -16.03 -0.65
CA ILE A 70 6.00 -15.10 -1.34
C ILE A 70 6.02 -13.73 -0.67
N ALA A 71 5.79 -12.69 -1.48
CA ALA A 71 5.65 -11.32 -1.03
C ALA A 71 4.22 -10.80 -1.26
N VAL A 72 3.66 -10.13 -0.26
CA VAL A 72 2.32 -9.52 -0.33
C VAL A 72 2.45 -8.00 -0.32
N HIS A 73 1.86 -7.35 -1.33
CA HIS A 73 1.94 -5.90 -1.49
C HIS A 73 0.57 -5.26 -1.72
N SER A 74 0.44 -4.00 -1.31
CA SER A 74 -0.54 -3.10 -1.92
C SER A 74 -0.11 -2.80 -3.35
N MET A 75 -0.90 -3.21 -4.35
CA MET A 75 -0.48 -3.16 -5.76
C MET A 75 -0.12 -1.75 -6.27
N LYS A 76 -0.73 -0.70 -5.70
CA LYS A 76 -0.42 0.70 -6.06
C LYS A 76 1.02 1.11 -5.71
N ASP A 77 1.66 0.40 -4.78
CA ASP A 77 2.99 0.71 -4.26
C ASP A 77 4.07 -0.17 -4.94
N VAL A 78 3.66 -1.12 -5.78
CA VAL A 78 4.57 -1.96 -6.57
C VAL A 78 5.14 -1.15 -7.74
N PRO A 79 6.48 -1.12 -7.93
CA PRO A 79 7.09 -0.45 -9.08
C PRO A 79 6.61 -1.02 -10.42
N THR A 80 6.66 -0.19 -11.47
CA THR A 80 6.27 -0.61 -12.83
C THR A 80 7.23 -1.65 -13.45
N TYR A 81 8.45 -1.73 -12.93
CA TYR A 81 9.43 -2.75 -13.28
C TYR A 81 9.62 -3.67 -12.10
N LEU A 82 9.40 -4.97 -12.31
CA LEU A 82 9.68 -5.98 -11.30
C LEU A 82 11.20 -6.25 -11.26
N PRO A 83 11.76 -6.55 -10.07
CA PRO A 83 13.13 -7.01 -9.96
C PRO A 83 13.37 -8.28 -10.78
N ASP A 84 14.54 -8.36 -11.43
CA ASP A 84 14.94 -9.56 -12.17
C ASP A 84 14.92 -10.79 -11.25
N GLY A 85 14.39 -11.91 -11.75
CA GLY A 85 14.24 -13.14 -10.97
C GLY A 85 12.96 -13.19 -10.13
N THR A 86 12.17 -12.13 -10.09
CA THR A 86 10.82 -12.14 -9.48
C THR A 86 9.73 -12.17 -10.53
N ILE A 87 8.55 -12.65 -10.13
CA ILE A 87 7.32 -12.56 -10.91
C ILE A 87 6.17 -12.12 -10.02
N LEU A 88 5.16 -11.46 -10.59
CA LEU A 88 3.92 -11.09 -9.89
C LEU A 88 2.71 -11.67 -10.65
N PRO A 89 2.43 -12.98 -10.50
CA PRO A 89 1.39 -13.66 -11.26
C PRO A 89 0.00 -13.59 -10.62
N CYS A 90 -0.12 -13.01 -9.41
CA CYS A 90 -1.31 -13.09 -8.59
C CYS A 90 -1.82 -11.72 -8.15
N ASN A 91 -3.12 -11.48 -8.33
CA ASN A 91 -3.85 -10.45 -7.62
C ASN A 91 -5.09 -11.07 -6.98
N LEU A 92 -5.35 -10.75 -5.72
CA LEU A 92 -6.60 -11.09 -5.06
C LEU A 92 -7.76 -10.31 -5.70
N PRO A 93 -9.02 -10.75 -5.51
CA PRO A 93 -10.20 -9.99 -5.94
C PRO A 93 -10.11 -8.54 -5.48
N ARG A 94 -10.30 -7.61 -6.42
CA ARG A 94 -10.06 -6.19 -6.16
C ARG A 94 -11.17 -5.61 -5.27
N GLU A 95 -10.75 -4.94 -4.20
CA GLU A 95 -11.63 -4.13 -3.36
C GLU A 95 -12.09 -2.84 -4.06
N ASP A 96 -13.00 -2.12 -3.41
CA ASP A 96 -13.47 -0.81 -3.88
C ASP A 96 -12.30 0.15 -4.16
N VAL A 97 -12.31 0.77 -5.34
CA VAL A 97 -11.24 1.61 -5.86
C VAL A 97 -11.40 3.10 -5.52
N ARG A 98 -12.53 3.49 -4.93
CA ARG A 98 -12.87 4.89 -4.68
C ARG A 98 -11.97 5.51 -3.61
N ASP A 99 -11.65 6.79 -3.81
CA ASP A 99 -11.12 7.61 -2.72
C ASP A 99 -12.27 7.95 -1.74
N ALA A 100 -11.97 7.98 -0.45
CA ALA A 100 -12.90 8.41 0.60
C ALA A 100 -12.58 9.84 1.04
N PHE A 101 -13.62 10.66 1.22
CA PHE A 101 -13.50 11.96 1.87
C PHE A 101 -13.65 11.79 3.38
N ILE A 102 -12.68 12.28 4.14
CA ILE A 102 -12.66 12.19 5.61
C ILE A 102 -12.56 13.60 6.16
N SER A 103 -13.57 14.04 6.92
CA SER A 103 -13.58 15.35 7.56
C SER A 103 -14.45 15.33 8.82
N PRO A 104 -14.03 16.02 9.90
CA PRO A 104 -14.88 16.19 11.08
C PRO A 104 -15.87 17.35 10.96
N ILE A 105 -15.74 18.22 9.94
CA ILE A 105 -16.49 19.49 9.83
C ILE A 105 -17.42 19.59 8.63
N ALA A 106 -17.33 18.66 7.68
CA ALA A 106 -18.09 18.69 6.43
C ALA A 106 -18.34 17.26 5.94
N THR A 107 -19.35 17.07 5.08
CA THR A 107 -19.66 15.76 4.49
C THR A 107 -19.14 15.62 3.06
N SER A 108 -18.70 16.72 2.44
CA SER A 108 -18.09 16.72 1.11
C SER A 108 -17.05 17.82 0.94
N LEU A 109 -16.21 17.70 -0.11
CA LEU A 109 -15.28 18.76 -0.50
C LEU A 109 -16.00 20.08 -0.86
N ALA A 110 -17.22 20.01 -1.38
CA ALA A 110 -18.00 21.17 -1.81
C ALA A 110 -18.52 22.02 -0.63
N GLU A 111 -18.64 21.42 0.55
CA GLU A 111 -19.09 22.09 1.77
C GLU A 111 -17.95 22.78 2.53
N LEU A 112 -16.69 22.53 2.16
CA LEU A 112 -15.56 23.15 2.82
C LEU A 112 -15.52 24.66 2.52
N PRO A 113 -15.37 25.52 3.55
CA PRO A 113 -15.14 26.94 3.34
C PRO A 113 -13.92 27.20 2.44
N ALA A 114 -13.97 28.25 1.63
CA ALA A 114 -12.83 28.68 0.83
C ALA A 114 -11.59 28.89 1.72
N GLY A 115 -10.43 28.42 1.26
CA GLY A 115 -9.17 28.44 1.99
C GLY A 115 -8.97 27.29 2.99
N SER A 116 -9.92 26.36 3.10
CA SER A 116 -9.75 25.14 3.92
C SER A 116 -8.60 24.29 3.41
N ILE A 117 -7.87 23.66 4.34
CA ILE A 117 -6.69 22.84 4.06
C ILE A 117 -7.10 21.38 3.91
N VAL A 118 -6.73 20.74 2.80
CA VAL A 118 -6.95 19.32 2.52
C VAL A 118 -5.62 18.56 2.50
N GLY A 119 -5.38 17.76 3.54
CA GLY A 119 -4.15 16.97 3.66
C GLY A 119 -4.10 15.79 2.70
N SER A 120 -3.17 15.80 1.74
CA SER A 120 -2.83 14.62 0.94
C SER A 120 -1.41 14.72 0.43
N ALA A 121 -0.60 13.65 0.54
CA ALA A 121 0.72 13.58 -0.10
C ALA A 121 0.67 13.13 -1.57
N SER A 122 -0.52 12.82 -2.09
CA SER A 122 -0.70 12.31 -3.46
C SER A 122 -0.93 13.44 -4.45
N LEU A 123 0.02 13.68 -5.36
CA LEU A 123 -0.14 14.64 -6.45
C LEU A 123 -1.36 14.30 -7.34
N ARG A 124 -1.68 13.02 -7.51
CA ARG A 124 -2.90 12.56 -8.19
C ARG A 124 -4.16 13.13 -7.51
N ARG A 125 -4.23 13.08 -6.18
CA ARG A 125 -5.40 13.61 -5.44
C ARG A 125 -5.40 15.13 -5.42
N GLN A 126 -4.26 15.75 -5.10
CA GLN A 126 -4.12 17.21 -5.05
C GLN A 126 -4.54 17.87 -6.37
N SER A 127 -4.02 17.40 -7.50
CA SER A 127 -4.34 17.96 -8.83
C SER A 127 -5.83 17.89 -9.14
N GLN A 128 -6.48 16.76 -8.88
CA GLN A 128 -7.92 16.60 -9.12
C GLN A 128 -8.79 17.45 -8.17
N ILE A 129 -8.37 17.59 -6.91
CA ILE A 129 -9.06 18.44 -5.93
C ILE A 129 -8.97 19.90 -6.36
N LEU A 130 -7.76 20.41 -6.64
CA LEU A 130 -7.54 21.80 -7.02
C LEU A 130 -8.13 22.15 -8.39
N TYR A 131 -8.23 21.19 -9.30
CA TYR A 131 -8.93 21.37 -10.57
C TYR A 131 -10.42 21.67 -10.37
N ARG A 132 -11.09 20.95 -9.47
CA ARG A 132 -12.53 21.09 -9.22
C ARG A 132 -12.87 22.14 -8.16
N TYR A 133 -12.01 22.31 -7.17
CA TYR A 133 -12.19 23.18 -6.01
C TYR A 133 -10.97 24.09 -5.83
N PRO A 134 -10.74 25.05 -6.75
CA PRO A 134 -9.52 25.87 -6.77
C PRO A 134 -9.38 26.83 -5.58
N SER A 135 -10.44 27.01 -4.79
CA SER A 135 -10.42 27.81 -3.56
C SER A 135 -9.88 27.05 -2.35
N LEU A 136 -9.69 25.73 -2.42
CA LEU A 136 -9.11 24.92 -1.35
C LEU A 136 -7.57 24.98 -1.38
N LYS A 137 -6.93 24.62 -0.27
CA LYS A 137 -5.47 24.59 -0.11
C LYS A 137 -4.95 23.19 0.18
#